data_AF-A0A437SMF3-F1
#
_entry.id   AF-A0A437SMF3-F1
#
_cell.length_a   1.000
_cell.length_b   1.000
_cell.length_c   1.000
_cell.angle_alpha   90.00
_cell.angle_beta   90.00
_cell.angle_gamma   90.00
#
_symmetry.space_group_name_H-M   'P 1'
#
loop_
_entity.id
_entity.type
_entity.pdbx_description
1 polymer ?
#
loop_
_entity_poly.entity_id
_entity_poly.type
_entity_poly.pdbx_seq_one_letter_code
_entity_poly.pdbx_strand_id
1 'polypeptide(L)'
;EDCAVCPLREVCFSKKQKQKVITHHIWEKYKDIARKNKLTSTGKKLYKVRCSTIERSFADAKELHGYRYARFRGLKSVQIQAYLTAACQNMKKIALHLTKKGQVEAIFLNSIILCCFY
;
A
#
# COMPACT_ATOMS: atom_id res chain seq x y z
N GLU A 1 34.20 -2.41 -16.74
CA GLU A 1 35.66 -2.58 -16.72
C GLU A 1 36.41 -1.24 -16.63
N ASP A 2 35.71 -0.10 -16.75
CA ASP A 2 36.31 1.24 -16.83
C ASP A 2 36.56 1.95 -15.50
N CYS A 3 36.44 1.27 -14.35
CA CYS A 3 36.60 1.93 -13.05
C CYS A 3 38.06 2.33 -12.75
N ALA A 4 39.05 1.79 -13.49
CA ALA A 4 40.48 2.10 -13.31
C ALA A 4 40.84 3.54 -13.71
N VAL A 5 40.24 4.04 -14.79
CA VAL A 5 40.49 5.37 -15.38
C VAL A 5 39.37 6.37 -15.09
N CYS A 6 38.40 6.00 -14.26
CA CYS A 6 37.26 6.87 -13.94
C CYS A 6 37.72 8.07 -13.08
N PRO A 7 37.43 9.32 -13.48
CA PRO A 7 37.80 10.51 -12.70
C PRO A 7 37.12 10.58 -11.33
N LEU A 8 36.03 9.83 -11.11
CA LEU A 8 35.32 9.74 -9.83
C LEU A 8 35.82 8.59 -8.93
N ARG A 9 36.96 7.96 -9.26
CA ARG A 9 37.49 6.79 -8.53
C ARG A 9 37.80 7.10 -7.07
N GLU A 10 38.39 8.25 -6.78
CA GLU A 10 38.71 8.72 -5.42
C GLU A 10 37.46 8.87 -4.54
N VAL A 11 36.31 9.21 -5.14
CA VAL A 11 35.03 9.38 -4.44
C VAL A 11 34.28 8.05 -4.31
N CYS A 12 34.39 7.18 -5.32
CA CYS A 12 33.65 5.92 -5.39
C CYS A 12 34.30 4.78 -4.59
N PHE A 13 35.60 4.88 -4.27
CA PHE A 13 36.39 3.83 -3.64
C PHE A 13 37.25 4.36 -2.50
N SER A 14 37.34 3.61 -1.41
CA SER A 14 38.46 3.76 -0.48
C SER A 14 39.76 3.30 -1.12
N LYS A 15 40.92 3.87 -0.73
CA LYS A 15 42.26 3.58 -1.31
C LYS A 15 42.59 2.08 -1.46
N LYS A 16 42.01 1.22 -0.61
CA LYS A 16 42.22 -0.24 -0.61
C LYS A 16 41.23 -1.03 -1.48
N GLN A 17 40.09 -0.47 -1.87
CA GLN A 17 39.07 -1.18 -2.63
C GLN A 17 39.34 -1.08 -4.14
N LYS A 18 39.42 -2.24 -4.81
CA LYS A 18 39.60 -2.33 -6.27
C LYS A 18 38.29 -2.49 -7.04
N GLN A 19 37.22 -2.94 -6.37
CA GLN A 19 35.92 -3.22 -6.96
C GLN A 19 34.77 -2.74 -6.05
N LYS A 20 33.68 -2.28 -6.68
CA LYS A 20 32.48 -1.83 -5.97
C LYS A 20 31.54 -3.01 -5.90
N VAL A 21 31.27 -3.49 -4.69
CA VAL A 21 30.24 -4.51 -4.47
C VAL A 21 28.94 -3.78 -4.16
N ILE A 22 27.92 -3.98 -4.99
CA ILE A 22 26.59 -3.43 -4.76
C ILE A 22 25.66 -4.57 -4.42
N THR A 23 25.22 -4.61 -3.16
CA THR A 23 24.24 -5.60 -2.69
C THR A 23 22.83 -5.08 -2.94
N HIS A 24 22.11 -5.74 -3.84
CA HIS A 24 20.70 -5.44 -4.11
C HIS A 24 19.80 -6.48 -3.48
N HIS A 25 18.63 -6.02 -2.99
CA HIS A 25 17.56 -6.93 -2.61
C HIS A 25 17.01 -7.64 -3.86
N ILE A 26 16.54 -8.88 -3.74
CA ILE A 26 15.95 -9.64 -4.87
C ILE A 26 14.83 -8.85 -5.60
N TRP A 27 14.11 -8.03 -4.85
CA TRP A 27 13.03 -7.16 -5.35
C TRP A 27 13.46 -5.74 -5.78
N GLU A 28 14.75 -5.40 -5.78
CA GLU A 28 15.18 -4.02 -6.06
C GLU A 28 14.81 -3.58 -7.49
N LYS A 29 14.96 -4.47 -8.48
CA LYS A 29 14.54 -4.22 -9.85
C LYS A 29 13.05 -3.81 -9.94
N TYR A 30 12.19 -4.49 -9.19
CA TYR A 30 10.76 -4.17 -9.16
C TYR A 30 10.47 -2.86 -8.43
N LYS A 31 11.21 -2.55 -7.35
CA LYS A 31 11.15 -1.24 -6.69
C LYS A 31 11.53 -0.11 -7.65
N ASP A 32 12.56 -0.31 -8.46
CA ASP A 32 12.99 0.68 -9.46
C ASP A 32 11.94 0.91 -10.55
N ILE A 33 11.30 -0.16 -11.03
CA ILE A 33 10.18 -0.06 -11.97
C ILE A 33 9.05 0.75 -11.33
N ALA A 34 8.68 0.45 -10.08
CA ALA A 34 7.64 1.20 -9.37
C ALA A 34 7.99 2.69 -9.19
N ARG A 35 9.26 3.00 -8.87
CA ARG A 35 9.76 4.39 -8.77
C ARG A 35 9.63 5.11 -10.11
N LYS A 36 10.08 4.48 -11.21
CA LYS A 36 9.95 5.04 -12.57
C LYS A 36 8.49 5.27 -12.95
N ASN A 37 7.62 4.30 -12.67
CA ASN A 37 6.18 4.41 -12.94
C ASN A 37 5.54 5.59 -12.20
N LYS A 38 5.94 5.86 -10.95
CA LYS A 38 5.44 7.03 -10.18
C LYS A 38 5.77 8.37 -10.85
N LEU A 39 6.88 8.47 -11.57
CA LEU A 39 7.31 9.69 -12.25
C LEU A 39 6.57 9.98 -13.55
N THR A 40 5.94 8.97 -14.15
CA THR A 40 5.11 9.12 -15.36
C THR A 40 3.92 10.04 -15.11
N SER A 41 3.37 10.64 -16.18
CA SER A 41 2.17 11.49 -16.09
C SER A 41 0.98 10.74 -15.47
N THR A 42 0.77 9.48 -15.89
CA THR A 42 -0.24 8.59 -15.32
C THR A 42 0.03 8.28 -13.85
N GLY A 43 1.27 7.97 -13.49
CA GLY A 43 1.68 7.72 -12.10
C GLY A 43 1.42 8.92 -11.18
N LYS A 44 1.73 10.13 -11.64
CA LYS A 44 1.43 11.38 -10.89
C LYS A 44 -0.07 11.59 -10.71
N LYS A 45 -0.90 11.32 -11.73
CA LYS A 45 -2.36 11.38 -11.63
C LYS A 45 -2.91 10.36 -10.62
N LEU A 46 -2.49 9.09 -10.73
CA LEU A 46 -2.89 8.04 -9.79
C LEU A 46 -2.44 8.34 -8.36
N TYR A 47 -1.26 8.91 -8.18
CA TYR A 47 -0.76 9.30 -6.87
C TYR A 47 -1.64 10.37 -6.21
N LYS A 48 -2.16 11.34 -6.97
CA LYS A 48 -3.13 12.33 -6.45
C LYS A 48 -4.45 11.68 -6.03
N VAL A 49 -4.94 10.67 -6.76
CA VAL A 49 -6.20 9.98 -6.43
C VAL A 49 -6.04 9.02 -5.24
N ARG A 50 -4.81 8.57 -4.96
CA ARG A 50 -4.51 7.65 -3.87
C ARG A 50 -4.90 8.21 -2.50
N CYS A 51 -4.76 9.52 -2.27
CA CYS A 51 -5.11 10.13 -0.97
C CYS A 51 -6.61 10.03 -0.66
N SER A 52 -7.47 10.19 -1.66
CA SER A 52 -8.93 10.16 -1.49
C SER A 52 -9.52 8.75 -1.52
N THR A 53 -8.82 7.79 -2.12
CA THR A 53 -9.31 6.42 -2.31
C THR A 53 -8.63 5.45 -1.35
N ILE A 54 -7.35 5.17 -1.58
CA ILE A 54 -6.58 4.14 -0.88
C ILE A 54 -6.28 4.60 0.55
N GLU A 55 -5.72 5.79 0.73
CA GLU A 55 -5.30 6.27 2.05
C GLU A 55 -6.51 6.54 2.96
N ARG A 56 -7.62 7.03 2.39
CA ARG A 56 -8.90 7.09 3.10
C ARG A 56 -9.37 5.72 3.58
N SER A 57 -9.32 4.68 2.73
CA SER A 57 -9.69 3.32 3.15
C SER A 57 -8.81 2.78 4.28
N PHE A 58 -7.51 3.10 4.27
CA PHE A 58 -6.60 2.72 5.36
C PHE A 58 -6.87 3.50 6.64
N ALA A 59 -7.24 4.78 6.55
CA ALA A 59 -7.66 5.57 7.70
C ALA A 59 -8.92 4.97 8.33
N ASP A 60 -9.93 4.66 7.51
CA ASP A 60 -11.16 4.01 7.97
C ASP A 60 -10.88 2.67 8.65
N ALA A 61 -9.96 1.86 8.11
CA ALA A 61 -9.57 0.60 8.74
C ALA A 61 -9.03 0.82 10.17
N LYS A 62 -8.17 1.83 10.34
CA LYS A 62 -7.53 2.12 11.63
C LYS A 62 -8.51 2.67 12.65
N GLU A 63 -9.32 3.65 12.26
CA GLU A 63 -10.18 4.39 13.19
C GLU A 63 -11.50 3.66 13.46
N LEU A 64 -12.07 2.99 12.46
CA LEU A 64 -13.42 2.44 12.55
C LEU A 64 -13.45 0.92 12.72
N HIS A 65 -12.41 0.21 12.27
CA HIS A 65 -12.37 -1.26 12.30
C HIS A 65 -11.27 -1.81 13.22
N GLY A 66 -10.74 -0.97 14.12
CA GLY A 66 -9.78 -1.40 15.14
C GLY A 66 -8.42 -1.85 14.60
N TYR A 67 -8.08 -1.48 13.35
CA TYR A 67 -6.82 -1.89 12.71
C TYR A 67 -5.59 -1.10 13.19
N ARG A 68 -5.77 -0.16 14.13
CA ARG A 68 -4.68 0.57 14.78
C ARG A 68 -3.80 -0.35 15.64
N TYR A 69 -4.36 -1.42 16.19
CA TYR A 69 -3.65 -2.35 17.06
C TYR A 69 -3.85 -3.81 16.62
N ALA A 70 -2.81 -4.62 16.80
CA ALA A 70 -2.94 -6.07 16.73
C ALA A 70 -3.72 -6.54 17.95
N ARG A 71 -5.00 -6.90 17.77
CA ARG A 71 -5.87 -7.36 18.86
C ARG A 71 -5.55 -8.78 19.30
N PHE A 72 -4.99 -9.58 18.40
CA PHE A 72 -4.61 -10.97 18.65
C PHE A 72 -3.09 -11.15 18.67
N ARG A 73 -2.63 -12.20 19.35
CA ARG A 73 -1.21 -12.58 19.38
C ARG A 73 -0.89 -13.59 18.27
N GLY A 74 0.30 -13.45 17.68
CA GLY A 74 0.82 -14.33 16.63
C GLY A 74 0.42 -13.90 15.21
N LEU A 75 1.30 -14.19 14.26
CA LEU A 75 1.18 -13.73 12.86
C LEU A 75 -0.13 -14.18 12.20
N LYS A 76 -0.50 -15.45 12.35
CA LYS A 76 -1.71 -16.02 11.75
C LYS A 76 -2.98 -15.30 12.24
N SER A 77 -3.09 -15.04 13.53
CA SER A 77 -4.26 -14.39 14.12
C SER A 77 -4.38 -12.93 13.72
N VAL A 78 -3.25 -12.20 13.66
CA VAL A 78 -3.23 -10.81 13.14
C VAL A 78 -3.57 -10.78 11.65
N GLN A 79 -3.13 -11.77 10.88
CA GLN A 79 -3.47 -11.90 9.47
C GLN A 79 -4.99 -12.12 9.27
N ILE A 80 -5.62 -12.93 10.12
CA ILE A 80 -7.09 -13.10 10.12
C ILE A 80 -7.79 -11.77 10.41
N GLN A 81 -7.34 -11.01 11.43
CA GLN A 81 -7.87 -9.68 11.72
C GLN A 81 -7.79 -8.75 10.48
N ALA A 82 -6.66 -8.76 9.78
CA ALA A 82 -6.48 -7.97 8.56
C ALA A 82 -7.45 -8.37 7.45
N TYR A 83 -7.62 -9.68 7.21
CA TYR A 83 -8.52 -10.17 6.17
C TYR A 83 -9.99 -9.90 6.48
N LEU A 84 -10.42 -10.09 7.72
CA LEU A 84 -11.79 -9.78 8.14
C LEU A 84 -12.09 -8.28 8.04
N THR A 85 -11.13 -7.44 8.44
CA THR A 85 -11.24 -5.97 8.29
C THR A 85 -11.42 -5.59 6.83
N ALA A 86 -10.54 -6.09 5.95
CA ALA A 86 -10.63 -5.83 4.51
C ALA A 86 -11.94 -6.36 3.90
N ALA A 87 -12.43 -7.52 4.35
CA ALA A 87 -13.70 -8.08 3.89
C ALA A 87 -14.90 -7.19 4.27
N CYS A 88 -15.01 -6.73 5.53
CA CYS A 88 -16.08 -5.79 5.92
C CYS A 88 -16.01 -4.49 5.10
N GLN A 89 -14.82 -3.91 4.90
CA GLN A 89 -14.67 -2.70 4.08
C GLN A 89 -15.09 -2.93 2.62
N ASN A 90 -14.73 -4.07 2.03
CA ASN A 90 -15.12 -4.44 0.67
C ASN A 90 -16.63 -4.62 0.55
N MET A 91 -17.26 -5.33 1.49
CA MET A 91 -18.72 -5.51 1.53
C MET A 91 -19.44 -4.16 1.64
N LYS A 92 -18.98 -3.28 2.53
CA LYS A 92 -19.52 -1.92 2.66
C LYS A 92 -19.41 -1.15 1.34
N LYS A 93 -18.26 -1.23 0.67
CA LYS A 93 -18.03 -0.54 -0.62
C LYS A 93 -18.95 -1.07 -1.72
N ILE A 94 -19.17 -2.38 -1.78
CA ILE A 94 -20.12 -3.01 -2.71
C ILE A 94 -21.53 -2.53 -2.44
N ALA A 95 -21.99 -2.58 -1.18
CA ALA A 95 -23.32 -2.11 -0.79
C ALA A 95 -23.55 -0.63 -1.19
N LEU A 96 -22.60 0.25 -0.88
CA LEU A 96 -22.65 1.66 -1.28
C LEU A 96 -22.74 1.85 -2.79
N HIS A 97 -22.03 1.02 -3.57
CA HIS A 97 -22.05 1.09 -5.02
C HIS A 97 -23.39 0.63 -5.61
N LEU A 98 -23.95 -0.46 -5.07
CA LEU A 98 -25.24 -0.99 -5.49
C LEU A 98 -26.39 -0.03 -5.15
N THR A 99 -26.37 0.59 -3.96
CA THR A 99 -27.36 1.61 -3.57
C THR A 99 -27.28 2.84 -4.46
N LYS A 100 -26.06 3.31 -4.80
CA LYS A 100 -25.90 4.42 -5.77
C LYS A 100 -26.44 4.10 -7.17
N LYS A 101 -26.44 2.82 -7.54
CA LYS A 101 -27.03 2.34 -8.80
C LYS A 101 -28.55 2.10 -8.72
N GLY A 102 -29.17 2.29 -7.55
CA GLY A 102 -30.60 2.02 -7.33
C GLY A 102 -30.96 0.53 -7.31
N GLN A 103 -29.98 -0.36 -7.14
CA GLN A 103 -30.19 -1.81 -7.20
C GLN A 103 -30.61 -2.41 -5.85
N VAL A 104 -30.43 -1.67 -4.75
CA VAL A 104 -30.72 -2.11 -3.37
C VAL A 104 -31.24 -0.91 -2.57
N GLU A 105 -32.29 -1.12 -1.77
CA GLU A 105 -32.86 -0.07 -0.92
C GLU A 105 -31.88 0.43 0.15
N ALA A 106 -31.95 1.73 0.46
CA ALA A 106 -31.06 2.40 1.40
C ALA A 106 -31.15 1.85 2.85
N ILE A 107 -32.23 1.14 3.19
CA ILE A 107 -32.43 0.50 4.50
C ILE A 107 -31.37 -0.58 4.76
N PHE A 108 -30.90 -1.26 3.70
CA PHE A 108 -29.81 -2.24 3.76
C PHE A 108 -28.48 -1.59 4.17
N LEU A 109 -28.31 -0.31 3.80
CA LEU A 109 -27.12 0.47 4.12
C LEU A 109 -27.05 0.77 5.61
N ASN A 110 -28.16 1.15 6.25
CA ASN A 110 -28.19 1.44 7.69
C ASN A 110 -27.88 0.22 8.53
N SER A 111 -28.35 -0.97 8.12
CA SER A 111 -28.08 -2.22 8.83
C SER A 111 -26.62 -2.66 8.69
N ILE A 112 -26.04 -2.57 7.49
CA ILE A 112 -24.61 -2.91 7.26
C ILE A 112 -23.67 -1.87 7.89
N ILE A 113 -24.02 -0.58 7.80
CA ILE A 113 -23.22 0.48 8.39
C ILE A 113 -23.24 0.36 9.91
N LEU A 114 -24.39 0.13 10.56
CA LEU A 114 -24.41 -0.10 12.01
C LEU A 114 -23.54 -1.29 12.42
N CYS A 115 -23.61 -2.41 11.69
CA CYS A 115 -22.90 -3.64 12.03
C CYS A 115 -21.38 -3.58 11.79
N CYS A 116 -20.90 -2.67 10.94
CA CYS A 116 -19.47 -2.46 10.67
C CYS A 116 -18.89 -1.22 11.38
N PHE A 117 -19.71 -0.37 12.03
CA PHE A 117 -19.29 0.87 12.73
C PHE A 117 -19.48 0.84 14.24
N TYR A 118 -20.21 -0.13 14.79
CA TYR A 118 -20.26 -0.44 16.22
C TYR A 118 -19.44 -1.69 16.53
#